data_AF-A0A6A7C0C3-F1
#
_entry.id   AF-A0A6A7C0C3-F1
#
_cell.length_a   1.000
_cell.length_b   1.000
_cell.length_c   1.000
_cell.angle_alpha   90.00
_cell.angle_beta   90.00
_cell.angle_gamma   90.00
#
_symmetry.space_group_name_H-M   'P 1'
#
loop_
_entity.id
_entity.type
_entity.pdbx_description
1 polymer ?
#
loop_
_entity_poly.entity_id
_entity_poly.type
_entity_poly.pdbx_seq_one_letter_code
_entity_poly.pdbx_strand_id
1 'polypeptide(L)'
;MKYECTPKDCKLRAEQWGDRPFAELVAHLKRGTLYSIGVQVILMSNRGYGISACRKFSLVQLIIEYIGRIVTEDECQRRRMLEEYQTSSSHYFMEFGRGLVINAMRSNMAYFNNHSCTLNAVAKKVTVNGRPRLGIFAGDDWNRWYVRIKMDGE
;
A
#
# COMPACT_ATOMS: atom_id res chain seq x y z
N MET A 1 7.83 9.12 -10.26
CA MET A 1 8.77 9.76 -9.30
C MET A 1 9.14 8.75 -8.23
N LYS A 2 10.43 8.55 -7.91
CA LYS A 2 10.90 7.56 -6.90
C LYS A 2 11.23 8.19 -5.53
N TYR A 3 11.12 9.51 -5.41
CA TYR A 3 11.51 10.27 -4.22
C TYR A 3 10.44 11.33 -3.92
N GLU A 4 10.04 11.43 -2.65
CA GLU A 4 9.17 12.51 -2.16
C GLU A 4 10.02 13.57 -1.45
N CYS A 5 9.79 14.84 -1.79
CA CYS A 5 10.50 15.95 -1.18
C CYS A 5 9.86 16.34 0.17
N THR A 6 10.69 16.61 1.18
CA THR A 6 10.20 17.00 2.52
C THR A 6 10.40 18.51 2.75
N PRO A 7 9.71 19.11 3.74
CA PRO A 7 9.97 20.50 4.13
C PRO A 7 11.38 20.85 4.53
N LYS A 8 12.18 19.86 4.92
CA LYS A 8 13.57 20.06 5.30
C LYS A 8 14.50 20.04 4.10
N ASP A 9 14.10 19.34 3.02
CA ASP A 9 14.93 19.10 1.85
C ASP A 9 14.54 19.98 0.65
N CYS A 10 13.34 20.57 0.66
CA CYS A 10 12.82 21.37 -0.43
C CYS A 10 13.23 22.85 -0.31
N LYS A 11 13.97 23.35 -1.30
CA LYS A 11 14.31 24.79 -1.42
C LYS A 11 13.24 25.63 -2.12
N LEU A 12 12.15 25.00 -2.59
CA LEU A 12 11.05 25.69 -3.27
C LEU A 12 10.12 26.36 -2.25
N ARG A 13 9.34 27.36 -2.66
CA ARG A 13 8.28 27.96 -1.81
C ARG A 13 7.06 27.05 -1.77
N ALA A 14 6.28 27.08 -0.69
CA ALA A 14 5.18 26.14 -0.45
C ALA A 14 4.18 26.04 -1.62
N GLU A 15 3.99 27.11 -2.39
CA GLU A 15 3.11 27.17 -3.57
C GLU A 15 3.70 26.46 -4.82
N GLN A 16 4.99 26.13 -4.82
CA GLN A 16 5.72 25.50 -5.92
C GLN A 16 6.11 24.05 -5.62
N TRP A 17 5.63 23.47 -4.52
CA TRP A 17 5.98 22.11 -4.15
C TRP A 17 5.18 21.12 -4.97
N GLY A 18 5.88 20.16 -5.60
CA GLY A 18 5.26 19.05 -6.30
C GLY A 18 4.54 18.07 -5.36
N ASP A 19 3.94 17.04 -5.96
CA ASP A 19 3.11 16.04 -5.30
C ASP A 19 3.80 15.41 -4.07
N ARG A 20 3.15 15.49 -2.90
CA ARG A 20 3.60 14.87 -1.64
C ARG A 20 2.60 13.82 -1.16
N PRO A 21 2.50 12.68 -1.87
CA PRO A 21 1.48 11.68 -1.61
C PRO A 21 1.47 11.16 -0.17
N PHE A 22 2.64 10.94 0.45
CA PHE A 22 2.72 10.41 1.82
C PHE A 22 2.39 11.49 2.86
N ALA A 23 2.84 12.73 2.68
CA ALA A 23 2.46 13.82 3.56
C ALA A 23 0.94 14.11 3.51
N GLU A 24 0.34 14.07 2.32
CA GLU A 24 -1.10 14.19 2.12
C GLU A 24 -1.87 13.05 2.78
N LEU A 25 -1.42 11.81 2.61
CA LEU A 25 -2.01 10.65 3.28
C LEU A 25 -1.99 10.83 4.81
N VAL A 26 -0.87 11.27 5.39
CA VAL A 26 -0.79 11.56 6.84
C VAL A 26 -1.78 12.65 7.25
N ALA A 27 -1.90 13.72 6.48
CA ALA A 27 -2.85 14.79 6.75
C ALA A 27 -4.31 14.30 6.65
N HIS A 28 -4.60 13.37 5.74
CA HIS A 28 -5.90 12.74 5.60
C HIS A 28 -6.20 11.79 6.77
N LEU A 29 -5.26 10.94 7.16
CA LEU A 29 -5.41 10.02 8.30
C LEU A 29 -5.66 10.77 9.61
N LYS A 30 -5.02 11.93 9.82
CA LYS A 30 -5.25 12.80 10.99
C LYS A 30 -6.69 13.33 11.10
N ARG A 31 -7.42 13.47 9.99
CA ARG A 31 -8.83 13.91 10.00
C ARG A 31 -9.77 12.80 10.48
N GLY A 32 -9.35 11.54 10.41
CA GLY A 32 -10.05 10.39 11.02
C GLY A 32 -11.38 9.99 10.39
N THR A 33 -11.90 10.70 9.38
CA THR A 33 -13.17 10.30 8.72
C THR A 33 -12.93 9.18 7.71
N LEU A 34 -13.92 8.31 7.51
CA LEU A 34 -13.87 7.23 6.50
C LEU A 34 -13.57 7.78 5.08
N TYR A 35 -14.15 8.94 4.74
CA TYR A 35 -13.85 9.63 3.48
C TYR A 35 -12.40 10.14 3.40
N SER A 36 -11.83 10.56 4.54
CA SER A 36 -10.43 11.01 4.61
C SER A 36 -9.46 9.83 4.48
N ILE A 37 -9.72 8.72 5.18
CA ILE A 37 -8.98 7.47 5.04
C ILE A 37 -9.10 6.95 3.60
N GLY A 38 -10.27 7.14 2.98
CA GLY A 38 -10.54 6.87 1.58
C GLY A 38 -10.75 5.39 1.24
N VAL A 39 -10.54 4.49 2.21
CA VAL A 39 -10.74 3.06 2.06
C VAL A 39 -11.43 2.45 3.28
N GLN A 40 -12.18 1.37 3.06
CA GLN A 40 -12.84 0.56 4.08
C GLN A 40 -12.62 -0.93 3.82
N VAL A 41 -12.68 -1.72 4.89
CA VAL A 41 -12.67 -3.18 4.80
C VAL A 41 -14.10 -3.68 4.59
N ILE A 42 -14.28 -4.58 3.64
CA ILE A 42 -15.56 -5.21 3.33
C ILE A 42 -15.40 -6.73 3.27
N LEU A 43 -16.46 -7.46 3.61
CA LEU A 43 -16.51 -8.90 3.44
C LEU A 43 -16.97 -9.22 2.01
N MET A 44 -16.15 -9.95 1.25
CA MET A 44 -16.46 -10.42 -0.09
C MET A 44 -16.86 -11.91 -0.04
N SER A 45 -17.95 -12.24 -0.70
CA SER A 45 -18.60 -13.56 -0.63
C SER A 45 -17.70 -14.75 -1.00
N ASN A 46 -16.67 -14.55 -1.82
CA ASN A 46 -15.83 -15.63 -2.36
C ASN A 46 -14.31 -15.45 -2.07
N ARG A 47 -13.91 -14.40 -1.35
CA ARG A 47 -12.48 -14.07 -1.13
C ARG A 47 -12.16 -13.62 0.29
N GLY A 48 -13.13 -13.68 1.21
CA GLY A 48 -12.96 -13.18 2.57
C GLY A 48 -12.95 -11.65 2.60
N TYR A 49 -12.10 -11.06 3.44
CA TYR A 49 -12.03 -9.61 3.59
C TYR A 49 -11.27 -8.95 2.43
N GLY A 50 -11.71 -7.74 2.05
CA GLY A 50 -11.14 -6.97 0.96
C GLY A 50 -11.19 -5.47 1.22
N ILE A 51 -10.38 -4.69 0.50
CA ILE A 51 -10.40 -3.23 0.58
C ILE A 51 -11.30 -2.66 -0.52
N SER A 52 -12.22 -1.79 -0.12
CA SER A 52 -13.03 -0.97 -1.02
C SER A 52 -12.74 0.50 -0.81
N ALA A 53 -12.70 1.26 -1.89
CA ALA A 53 -12.57 2.70 -1.85
C ALA A 53 -13.87 3.37 -1.40
N CYS A 54 -13.76 4.33 -0.49
CA CYS A 54 -14.88 5.17 -0.04
C CYS A 54 -15.01 6.45 -0.88
N ARG A 55 -14.05 6.72 -1.76
CA ARG A 55 -14.02 7.91 -2.62
C ARG A 55 -13.37 7.60 -3.97
N LYS A 56 -13.53 8.53 -4.92
CA LYS A 56 -12.74 8.52 -6.15
C LYS A 56 -11.31 8.96 -5.85
N PHE A 57 -10.35 8.26 -6.43
CA PHE A 57 -8.94 8.64 -6.37
C PHE A 57 -8.51 9.14 -7.74
N SER A 58 -7.70 10.20 -7.75
CA SER A 58 -7.07 10.71 -8.95
C SER A 58 -5.95 9.79 -9.42
N LEU A 59 -5.60 9.87 -10.70
CA LEU A 59 -4.48 9.11 -11.25
C LEU A 59 -3.18 9.36 -10.47
N VAL A 60 -2.45 8.30 -10.13
CA VAL A 60 -1.22 8.33 -9.31
C VAL A 60 -1.44 8.88 -7.89
N GLN A 61 -2.67 8.97 -7.40
CA GLN A 61 -2.93 9.33 -6.01
C GLN A 61 -2.60 8.14 -5.09
N LEU A 62 -1.94 8.42 -3.96
CA LEU A 62 -1.68 7.40 -2.94
C LEU A 62 -2.98 7.02 -2.22
N ILE A 63 -3.31 5.75 -2.26
CA ILE A 63 -4.50 5.16 -1.63
C ILE A 63 -4.19 4.81 -0.17
N ILE A 64 -3.14 4.00 0.02
CA ILE A 64 -2.74 3.53 1.34
C ILE A 64 -1.25 3.16 1.33
N GLU A 65 -0.57 3.35 2.47
CA GLU A 65 0.79 2.86 2.68
C GLU A 65 0.76 1.38 3.11
N TYR A 66 1.61 0.55 2.49
CA TYR A 66 1.78 -0.85 2.89
C TYR A 66 2.80 -0.91 4.02
N ILE A 67 2.30 -0.84 5.27
CA ILE A 67 3.12 -0.84 6.48
C ILE A 67 3.20 -2.27 7.00
N GLY A 68 4.37 -2.71 7.47
CA GLY A 68 4.51 -4.01 8.10
C GLY A 68 5.92 -4.21 8.66
N ARG A 69 6.17 -5.40 9.18
CA ARG A 69 7.50 -5.79 9.64
C ARG A 69 8.37 -6.16 8.44
N ILE A 70 9.53 -5.53 8.31
CA ILE A 70 10.51 -5.91 7.29
C ILE A 70 11.24 -7.16 7.79
N VAL A 71 11.20 -8.22 6.99
CA VAL A 71 11.89 -9.49 7.22
C VAL A 71 12.73 -9.83 5.99
N THR A 72 13.76 -10.66 6.17
CA THR A 72 14.48 -11.22 5.03
C THR A 72 13.64 -12.29 4.34
N GLU A 73 13.95 -12.56 3.08
CA GLU A 73 13.33 -13.64 2.32
C GLU A 73 13.54 -15.00 2.98
N ASP A 74 14.74 -15.28 3.50
CA ASP A 74 15.03 -16.53 4.23
C ASP A 74 14.15 -16.69 5.47
N GLU A 75 13.99 -15.62 6.26
CA GLU A 75 13.13 -15.63 7.44
C GLU A 75 11.65 -15.79 7.05
N CYS A 76 11.24 -15.21 5.92
CA CYS A 76 9.91 -15.38 5.35
C CYS A 76 9.67 -16.84 4.94
N GLN A 77 10.59 -17.45 4.19
CA GLN A 77 10.50 -18.84 3.77
C GLN A 77 10.51 -19.79 4.97
N ARG A 78 11.40 -19.58 5.94
CA ARG A 78 11.46 -20.35 7.18
C ARG A 78 10.15 -20.27 7.97
N ARG A 79 9.55 -19.08 8.10
CA ARG A 79 8.24 -18.91 8.76
C ARG A 79 7.08 -19.52 8.00
N ARG A 80 7.11 -19.50 6.67
CA ARG A 80 6.12 -20.23 5.84
C ARG A 80 6.20 -21.74 6.07
N MET A 81 7.42 -22.27 6.20
CA MET A 81 7.65 -23.71 6.44
C MET A 81 7.27 -24.13 7.87
N LEU A 82 7.50 -23.29 8.89
CA LEU A 82 7.27 -23.61 10.31
C LEU A 82 5.82 -23.41 10.79
N GLU A 83 4.82 -23.77 9.99
CA GLU A 83 3.40 -23.87 10.40
C GLU A 83 2.62 -22.55 10.61
N GLU A 84 3.27 -21.41 10.89
CA GLU A 84 2.59 -20.11 11.15
C GLU A 84 1.69 -19.64 9.98
N TYR A 85 1.91 -20.18 8.76
CA TYR A 85 1.14 -19.88 7.54
C TYR A 85 0.63 -21.11 6.78
N GLN A 86 0.90 -22.34 7.23
CA GLN A 86 0.52 -23.56 6.49
C GLN A 86 -1.00 -23.74 6.34
N THR A 87 -1.77 -23.21 7.29
CA THR A 87 -3.24 -23.31 7.32
C THR A 87 -3.95 -22.07 6.74
N SER A 88 -3.20 -21.01 6.44
CA SER A 88 -3.77 -19.76 5.92
C SER A 88 -3.54 -19.65 4.42
N SER A 89 -4.62 -19.71 3.63
CA SER A 89 -4.59 -19.49 2.17
C SER A 89 -4.29 -18.04 1.76
N SER A 90 -4.02 -17.16 2.73
CA SER A 90 -3.81 -15.73 2.52
C SER A 90 -2.35 -15.37 2.79
N HIS A 91 -1.64 -14.96 1.74
CA HIS A 91 -0.23 -14.57 1.81
C HIS A 91 -0.12 -13.04 1.83
N TYR A 92 0.32 -12.47 2.96
CA TYR A 92 0.37 -11.02 3.20
C TYR A 92 1.78 -10.43 3.04
N PHE A 93 2.56 -11.07 2.17
CA PHE A 93 3.95 -10.73 1.91
C PHE A 93 4.04 -9.85 0.67
N MET A 94 4.74 -8.73 0.77
CA MET A 94 5.02 -7.87 -0.37
C MET A 94 6.52 -7.65 -0.49
N GLU A 95 7.06 -7.82 -1.70
CA GLU A 95 8.48 -7.64 -1.93
C GLU A 95 8.89 -6.17 -1.71
N PHE A 96 9.92 -5.97 -0.88
CA PHE A 96 10.51 -4.66 -0.61
C PHE A 96 11.88 -4.49 -1.29
N GLY A 97 12.37 -5.52 -1.97
CA GLY A 97 13.61 -5.56 -2.77
C GLY A 97 14.87 -5.81 -1.93
N ARG A 98 15.96 -6.18 -2.61
CA ARG A 98 17.24 -6.62 -1.99
C ARG A 98 17.07 -7.80 -1.02
N GLY A 99 16.22 -8.76 -1.36
CA GLY A 99 15.92 -9.90 -0.49
C GLY A 99 15.13 -9.54 0.78
N LEU A 100 14.54 -8.33 0.83
CA LEU A 100 13.68 -7.90 1.93
C LEU A 100 12.21 -8.00 1.51
N VAL A 101 11.38 -8.44 2.45
CA VAL A 101 9.94 -8.64 2.30
C VAL A 101 9.24 -7.90 3.44
N ILE A 102 8.15 -7.19 3.14
CA ILE A 102 7.26 -6.65 4.16
C ILE A 102 6.23 -7.73 4.50
N ASN A 103 6.24 -8.15 5.76
CA ASN A 103 5.17 -8.92 6.36
C ASN A 103 4.15 -7.96 7.00
N ALA A 104 2.98 -7.85 6.38
CA ALA A 104 1.89 -6.99 6.87
C ALA A 104 0.98 -7.66 7.92
N MET A 105 1.31 -8.87 8.39
CA MET A 105 0.49 -9.60 9.37
C MET A 105 0.18 -8.70 10.59
N ARG A 106 -1.11 -8.37 10.77
CA ARG A 106 -1.65 -7.51 11.85
C ARG A 106 -1.20 -6.04 11.83
N SER A 107 -0.88 -5.50 10.65
CA SER A 107 -0.49 -4.09 10.50
C SER A 107 -1.72 -3.16 10.32
N ASN A 108 -1.86 -2.53 9.16
CA ASN A 108 -2.95 -1.65 8.80
C ASN A 108 -3.93 -2.33 7.82
N MET A 109 -4.95 -1.59 7.39
CA MET A 109 -5.97 -2.12 6.46
C MET A 109 -5.40 -2.63 5.14
N ALA A 110 -4.19 -2.24 4.73
CA ALA A 110 -3.52 -2.71 3.52
C ALA A 110 -3.29 -4.23 3.51
N TYR A 111 -3.30 -4.85 4.69
CA TYR A 111 -3.32 -6.30 4.87
C TYR A 111 -4.49 -6.98 4.13
N PHE A 112 -5.67 -6.35 4.03
CA PHE A 112 -6.84 -6.93 3.36
C PHE A 112 -6.83 -6.73 1.84
N ASN A 113 -5.71 -6.32 1.26
CA ASN A 113 -5.68 -6.04 -0.16
C ASN A 113 -5.69 -7.35 -0.98
N ASN A 114 -6.70 -7.51 -1.84
CA ASN A 114 -6.85 -8.68 -2.68
C ASN A 114 -6.03 -8.58 -3.98
N HIS A 115 -5.42 -9.69 -4.37
CA HIS A 115 -4.77 -9.85 -5.68
C HIS A 115 -5.81 -10.01 -6.79
N SER A 116 -5.62 -9.34 -7.92
CA SER A 116 -6.45 -9.56 -9.11
C SER A 116 -5.76 -9.03 -10.36
N CYS A 117 -5.94 -9.74 -11.48
CA CYS A 117 -5.39 -9.38 -12.79
C CYS A 117 -6.08 -8.15 -13.45
N THR A 118 -7.05 -7.52 -12.77
CA THR A 118 -7.75 -6.32 -13.26
C THR A 118 -7.32 -5.11 -12.44
N LEU A 119 -6.71 -4.15 -13.14
CA LEU A 119 -5.73 -3.21 -12.62
C LEU A 119 -6.35 -1.86 -12.28
N ASN A 120 -6.60 -1.61 -10.99
CA ASN A 120 -7.06 -0.29 -10.53
C ASN A 120 -6.04 0.38 -9.60
N ALA A 121 -5.06 -0.37 -9.09
CA ALA A 121 -3.99 0.14 -8.25
C ALA A 121 -2.64 -0.56 -8.49
N VAL A 122 -1.56 0.15 -8.22
CA VAL A 122 -0.17 -0.30 -8.42
C VAL A 122 0.63 -0.06 -7.14
N ALA A 123 1.37 -1.07 -6.69
CA ALA A 123 2.34 -0.90 -5.61
C ALA A 123 3.60 -0.21 -6.15
N LYS A 124 4.01 0.91 -5.54
CA LYS A 124 5.23 1.63 -5.91
C LYS A 124 6.07 1.93 -4.68
N LYS A 125 7.37 1.72 -4.82
CA LYS A 125 8.38 2.09 -3.82
C LYS A 125 8.77 3.54 -3.99
N VAL A 126 8.65 4.31 -2.92
CA VAL A 126 8.99 5.74 -2.87
C VAL A 126 9.89 5.99 -1.68
N THR A 127 10.98 6.70 -1.89
CA THR A 127 11.88 7.12 -0.80
C THR A 127 11.40 8.43 -0.23
N VAL A 128 11.07 8.45 1.06
CA VAL A 128 10.61 9.64 1.80
C VAL A 128 11.58 9.89 2.94
N ASN A 129 12.21 11.07 2.99
CA ASN A 129 13.22 11.42 3.99
C ASN A 129 14.37 10.38 4.11
N GLY A 130 14.89 9.93 2.97
CA GLY A 130 15.93 8.90 2.89
C GLY A 130 15.50 7.48 3.27
N ARG A 131 14.22 7.26 3.64
CA ARG A 131 13.70 5.94 3.99
C ARG A 131 12.79 5.41 2.88
N PRO A 132 13.04 4.19 2.35
CA PRO A 132 12.13 3.58 1.40
C PRO A 132 10.79 3.27 2.07
N ARG A 133 9.70 3.54 1.37
CA ARG A 133 8.32 3.24 1.75
C ARG A 133 7.61 2.59 0.58
N LEU A 134 6.61 1.78 0.88
CA LEU A 134 5.80 1.09 -0.12
C LEU A 134 4.38 1.65 -0.08
N GLY A 135 3.96 2.28 -1.18
CA GLY A 135 2.65 2.88 -1.31
C GLY A 135 1.82 2.18 -2.39
N ILE A 136 0.52 2.12 -2.18
CA ILE A 136 -0.44 1.62 -3.17
C ILE A 136 -1.08 2.83 -3.84
N PHE A 137 -0.86 2.99 -5.14
CA PHE A 137 -1.27 4.15 -5.92
C PHE A 137 -2.41 3.80 -6.88
N ALA A 138 -3.33 4.74 -7.09
CA ALA A 138 -4.40 4.60 -8.08
C ALA A 138 -3.85 4.60 -9.51
N GLY A 139 -4.36 3.68 -10.33
CA GLY A 139 -4.09 3.58 -11.76
C GLY A 139 -5.11 4.33 -12.63
N ASP A 140 -5.03 4.13 -13.93
CA ASP A 140 -5.88 4.83 -14.93
C ASP A 140 -7.35 4.37 -14.92
N ASP A 141 -7.63 3.12 -14.54
CA ASP A 141 -9.00 2.57 -14.53
C ASP A 141 -9.62 2.64 -13.13
N TRP A 142 -10.13 3.82 -12.72
CA TRP A 142 -10.86 3.99 -11.45
C TRP A 142 -12.38 3.75 -11.56
N ASN A 143 -12.85 2.92 -12.49
CA ASN A 143 -14.28 2.65 -12.66
C ASN A 143 -14.85 1.63 -11.65
N ARG A 144 -14.05 1.17 -10.69
CA ARG A 144 -14.47 0.17 -9.69
C ARG A 144 -14.12 0.62 -8.28
N TRP A 145 -15.06 0.37 -7.37
CA TRP A 145 -14.94 0.68 -5.95
C TRP A 145 -14.06 -0.32 -5.18
N TYR A 146 -13.58 -1.39 -5.80
CA TYR A 146 -12.71 -2.38 -5.17
C TYR A 146 -11.25 -2.11 -5.52
N VAL A 147 -10.39 -2.03 -4.50
CA VAL A 147 -8.95 -1.88 -4.72
C VAL A 147 -8.36 -3.24 -5.05
N ARG A 148 -7.68 -3.33 -6.20
CA ARG A 148 -7.05 -4.54 -6.72
C ARG A 148 -5.65 -4.19 -7.19
N ILE A 149 -4.65 -4.94 -6.71
CA ILE A 149 -3.24 -4.66 -6.97
C ILE A 149 -2.66 -5.72 -7.91
N LYS A 150 -1.86 -5.25 -8.87
CA LYS A 150 -0.89 -6.09 -9.59
C LYS A 150 0.36 -6.28 -8.75
N MET A 151 0.75 -7.52 -8.49
CA MET A 151 2.14 -7.81 -8.14
C MET A 151 2.89 -7.96 -9.47
N ASP A 152 3.96 -7.20 -9.68
CA ASP A 152 4.83 -7.42 -10.85
C ASP A 152 5.64 -8.70 -10.58
N GLY A 153 5.23 -9.84 -11.17
CA GLY A 153 5.90 -11.12 -10.95
C GLY A 153 5.18 -12.40 -11.37
N GLU A 154 4.21 -12.37 -12.29
CA GLU A 154 3.69 -13.55 -13.01
C GLU A 154 3.85 -13.35 -14.52
#